data_AF-A0A2S3QIX3-F1
#
_entry.id   AF-A0A2S3QIX3-F1
#
_cell.length_a   1.000
_cell.length_b   1.000
_cell.length_c   1.000
_cell.angle_alpha   90.00
_cell.angle_beta   90.00
_cell.angle_gamma   90.00
#
_symmetry.space_group_name_H-M   'P 1'
#
loop_
_entity.id
_entity.type
_entity.pdbx_description
1 polymer ?
#
loop_
_entity_poly.entity_id
_entity_poly.type
_entity_poly.pdbx_seq_one_letter_code
_entity_poly.pdbx_strand_id
1 'polypeptide(L)'
;MRKTLALVGTIINVFAPGIGSLVMGKFSSGLIQLGLLAAAWLLKAITFGLLAPLTWPLIGIVWIWAVGGGAITYFSLPNHHKALKP
;
A
#
# COMPACT_ATOMS: atom_id res chain seq x y z
N MET A 1 -12.06 -7.44 14.20
CA MET A 1 -12.28 -6.52 13.06
C MET A 1 -10.99 -5.90 12.53
N ARG A 2 -10.11 -5.33 13.37
CA ARG A 2 -8.84 -4.70 12.93
C ARG A 2 -7.95 -5.59 12.06
N LYS A 3 -7.85 -6.89 12.38
CA LYS A 3 -7.03 -7.83 11.59
C LYS A 3 -7.63 -8.11 10.21
N THR A 4 -8.95 -8.21 10.12
CA THR A 4 -9.69 -8.32 8.85
C THR A 4 -9.49 -7.08 7.99
N LEU A 5 -9.57 -5.87 8.58
CA LEU A 5 -9.28 -4.61 7.90
C LEU A 5 -7.84 -4.54 7.37
N ALA A 6 -6.87 -5.02 8.16
CA ALA A 6 -5.48 -5.13 7.71
C ALA A 6 -5.33 -6.08 6.52
N LEU A 7 -6.01 -7.24 6.55
CA LEU A 7 -5.99 -8.20 5.45
C LEU A 7 -6.64 -7.62 4.18
N VAL A 8 -7.85 -7.08 4.31
CA VAL A 8 -8.60 -6.46 3.20
C VAL A 8 -7.80 -5.31 2.60
N GLY A 9 -7.27 -4.42 3.44
CA GLY A 9 -6.42 -3.33 2.98
C GLY A 9 -5.16 -3.82 2.29
N THR A 10 -4.54 -4.91 2.76
CA THR A 10 -3.35 -5.48 2.10
C THR A 10 -3.69 -6.02 0.71
N ILE A 11 -4.83 -6.72 0.57
CA ILE A 11 -5.32 -7.20 -0.74
C ILE A 11 -5.58 -6.02 -1.67
N ILE A 12 -6.25 -4.97 -1.18
CA ILE A 12 -6.49 -3.76 -1.97
C ILE A 12 -5.16 -3.14 -2.41
N ASN A 13 -4.15 -3.06 -1.54
CA ASN A 13 -2.83 -2.51 -1.88
C ASN A 13 -2.08 -3.28 -2.98
N VAL A 14 -2.41 -4.55 -3.24
CA VAL A 14 -1.83 -5.30 -4.38
C VAL A 14 -2.29 -4.73 -5.72
N PHE A 15 -3.51 -4.20 -5.78
CA PHE A 15 -4.10 -3.64 -7.01
C PHE A 15 -4.11 -2.12 -7.04
N ALA A 16 -4.22 -1.49 -5.87
CA ALA A 16 -4.31 -0.05 -5.69
C ALA A 16 -3.54 0.38 -4.41
N PRO A 17 -2.20 0.50 -4.49
CA PRO A 17 -1.38 1.05 -3.43
C PRO A 17 -1.86 2.42 -3.01
N GLY A 18 -1.73 2.67 -1.72
CA GLY A 18 -2.24 3.88 -1.13
C GLY A 18 -3.68 3.71 -0.67
N ILE A 19 -4.60 3.26 -1.53
CA ILE A 19 -6.02 3.04 -1.16
C ILE A 19 -6.12 2.01 -0.03
N GLY A 20 -5.45 0.87 -0.17
CA GLY A 20 -5.45 -0.16 0.87
C GLY A 20 -4.83 0.33 2.18
N SER A 21 -3.77 1.13 2.10
CA SER A 21 -3.15 1.78 3.27
C SER A 21 -4.12 2.73 3.98
N LEU A 22 -4.92 3.51 3.22
CA LEU A 22 -5.97 4.36 3.78
C LEU A 22 -7.05 3.54 4.49
N VAL A 23 -7.49 2.42 3.88
CA VAL A 23 -8.46 1.49 4.49
C VAL A 23 -7.94 0.90 5.80
N MET A 24 -6.63 0.68 5.92
CA MET A 24 -5.98 0.23 7.15
C MET A 24 -5.80 1.34 8.20
N GLY A 25 -6.23 2.57 7.92
CA GLY A 25 -6.06 3.75 8.78
C GLY A 25 -4.67 4.37 8.72
N LYS A 26 -3.81 3.95 7.78
CA LYS A 26 -2.48 4.54 7.56
C LYS A 26 -2.56 5.72 6.61
N PHE A 27 -3.22 6.80 7.04
CA PHE A 27 -3.50 7.97 6.21
C PHE A 27 -2.24 8.60 5.60
N SER A 28 -1.21 8.88 6.39
CA SER A 28 0.02 9.49 5.88
C SER A 28 0.72 8.63 4.83
N SER A 29 0.87 7.33 5.10
CA SER A 29 1.49 6.40 4.14
C SER A 29 0.64 6.25 2.88
N GLY A 30 -0.69 6.18 3.04
CA GLY A 30 -1.61 6.07 1.91
C GLY A 30 -1.58 7.29 0.99
N LEU A 31 -1.60 8.49 1.56
CA LEU A 31 -1.52 9.74 0.79
C LEU A 31 -0.18 9.90 0.08
N ILE A 32 0.93 9.53 0.72
CA ILE A 32 2.26 9.57 0.08
C ILE A 32 2.31 8.58 -1.09
N GLN A 33 1.80 7.36 -0.91
CA GLN A 33 1.75 6.35 -1.98
C GLN A 33 0.92 6.83 -3.17
N LEU A 34 -0.28 7.37 -2.92
CA LEU A 34 -1.12 7.95 -3.98
C LEU A 34 -0.45 9.13 -4.68
N GLY A 35 0.17 10.04 -3.92
CA GLY A 35 0.88 11.19 -4.47
C GLY A 35 2.07 10.80 -5.34
N LEU A 36 2.88 9.84 -4.91
CA LEU A 36 4.01 9.33 -5.69
C LEU A 36 3.56 8.64 -6.97
N LEU A 37 2.50 7.82 -6.90
CA LEU A 37 1.93 7.19 -8.09
C LEU A 37 1.36 8.24 -9.04
N ALA A 38 0.59 9.20 -8.54
CA ALA A 38 0.04 10.28 -9.35
C ALA A 38 1.14 11.09 -10.05
N ALA A 39 2.22 11.43 -9.32
CA ALA A 39 3.37 12.13 -9.89
C ALA A 39 4.08 11.29 -10.95
N ALA A 40 4.27 9.98 -10.71
CA ALA A 40 4.90 9.08 -11.67
C ALA A 40 4.07 8.94 -12.96
N TRP A 41 2.75 8.80 -12.83
CA TRP A 41 1.83 8.74 -13.97
C TRP A 41 1.77 10.06 -14.74
N LEU A 42 1.73 11.20 -14.02
CA LEU A 42 1.75 12.52 -14.64
C LEU A 42 3.06 12.75 -15.42
N LEU A 43 4.20 12.39 -14.83
CA LEU A 43 5.50 12.51 -15.47
C LEU A 43 5.58 11.61 -16.72
N LYS A 44 5.09 10.38 -16.61
CA LYS A 44 4.99 9.46 -17.76
C LYS A 44 4.09 10.02 -18.86
N ALA A 45 2.96 10.64 -18.52
CA ALA A 45 2.04 11.24 -19.48
C ALA A 45 2.65 12.45 -20.20
N ILE A 46 3.23 13.40 -19.45
CA ILE A 46 3.84 14.62 -20.01
C ILE A 46 5.05 14.29 -20.89
N THR A 47 5.83 13.26 -20.53
CA THR A 47 7.00 12.82 -21.31
C THR A 47 6.65 11.80 -22.40
N PHE A 48 5.36 11.53 -22.65
CA PHE A 48 4.89 10.51 -23.60
C PHE A 48 5.59 9.15 -23.42
N GLY A 49 5.92 8.80 -22.18
CA GLY A 49 6.59 7.54 -21.84
C GLY A 49 8.11 7.54 -21.99
N LEU A 50 8.76 8.64 -22.38
CA LEU A 50 10.22 8.70 -22.54
C LEU A 50 10.97 8.42 -21.22
N LEU A 51 10.38 8.78 -20.08
CA LEU A 51 10.89 8.47 -18.74
C LEU A 51 10.35 7.16 -18.16
N ALA A 52 9.81 6.26 -18.99
CA ALA A 52 9.35 4.94 -18.55
C ALA A 52 10.43 4.15 -17.76
N PRO A 53 11.71 4.11 -18.18
CA PRO A 53 12.75 3.38 -17.43
C PRO A 53 12.98 3.90 -16.02
N LEU A 54 12.66 5.17 -15.75
CA LEU A 54 12.79 5.80 -14.42
C LEU A 54 11.49 5.67 -13.61
N THR A 55 10.35 5.86 -14.25
CA THR A 55 9.03 5.84 -13.58
C THR A 55 8.59 4.43 -13.19
N TRP A 56 8.91 3.41 -13.99
CA TRP A 56 8.56 2.02 -13.68
C TRP A 56 9.18 1.48 -12.39
N PRO A 57 10.50 1.62 -12.15
CA PRO A 57 11.10 1.24 -10.87
C PRO A 57 10.48 1.96 -9.68
N LEU A 58 10.19 3.26 -9.83
CA LEU A 58 9.57 4.04 -8.76
C LEU A 58 8.17 3.53 -8.42
N ILE A 59 7.34 3.24 -9.43
CA ILE A 59 6.02 2.61 -9.25
C ILE A 59 6.17 1.25 -8.55
N GLY A 60 7.13 0.42 -8.98
CA GLY A 60 7.40 -0.89 -8.39
C GLY A 60 7.78 -0.80 -6.91
N ILE A 61 8.64 0.15 -6.53
CA ILE A 61 9.02 0.39 -5.14
C ILE A 61 7.81 0.78 -4.29
N VAL A 62 6.94 1.66 -4.81
CA VAL A 62 5.70 2.06 -4.11
C VAL A 62 4.76 0.86 -3.92
N TRP A 63 4.67 -0.02 -4.92
CA TRP A 63 3.90 -1.27 -4.84
C TRP A 63 4.42 -2.21 -3.74
N ILE A 64 5.73 -2.48 -3.74
CA ILE A 64 6.38 -3.32 -2.73
C ILE A 64 6.18 -2.73 -1.33
N TRP A 65 6.31 -1.41 -1.20
CA TRP A 65 6.09 -0.72 0.07
C TRP A 65 4.65 -0.84 0.57
N ALA A 66 3.66 -0.71 -0.32
CA ALA A 66 2.24 -0.81 0.05
C ALA A 66 1.84 -2.22 0.47
N VAL A 67 2.31 -3.24 -0.26
CA VAL A 67 2.05 -4.65 0.06
C VAL A 67 2.80 -5.05 1.33
N GLY A 68 4.10 -4.75 1.42
CA GLY A 68 4.92 -5.06 2.60
C GLY A 68 4.41 -4.34 3.85
N GLY A 69 4.03 -3.07 3.74
CA GLY A 69 3.45 -2.31 4.84
C GLY A 69 2.11 -2.86 5.32
N GLY A 70 1.29 -3.42 4.43
CA GLY A 70 0.05 -4.12 4.78
C GLY A 70 0.31 -5.45 5.48
N ALA A 71 1.20 -6.28 4.91
CA ALA A 71 1.59 -7.56 5.46
C ALA A 71 2.17 -7.43 6.88
N ILE A 72 3.09 -6.49 7.09
CA ILE A 72 3.66 -6.21 8.42
C ILE A 72 2.55 -5.86 9.41
N THR A 73 1.62 -4.98 9.04
CA THR A 73 0.50 -4.60 9.92
C THR A 73 -0.42 -5.77 10.24
N TYR A 74 -0.69 -6.65 9.28
CA TYR A 74 -1.49 -7.85 9.54
C TYR A 74 -0.82 -8.78 10.56
N PHE A 75 0.50 -9.00 10.46
CA PHE A 75 1.23 -9.88 11.37
C PHE A 75 1.54 -9.26 12.73
N SER A 76 1.65 -7.93 12.82
CA SER A 76 1.85 -7.22 14.08
C SER A 76 0.58 -7.11 14.94
N LEU A 77 -0.61 -7.36 14.37
CA LEU A 77 -1.85 -7.29 15.13
C LEU A 77 -2.08 -8.57 15.95
N PRO A 78 -2.36 -8.45 17.26
CA PRO A 78 -2.54 -9.61 18.13
C PRO A 78 -3.77 -10.44 17.73
N ASN A 79 -3.56 -11.75 17.59
CA ASN A 79 -4.65 -12.71 17.41
C ASN A 79 -5.44 -12.84 18.71
N HIS A 80 -6.70 -12.37 18.72
CA HIS A 80 -7.59 -12.45 19.88
C HIS A 80 -7.89 -13.88 20.36
N HIS A 81 -7.47 -14.92 19.63
CA HIS A 81 -7.60 -16.31 20.03
C HIS A 81 -6.67 -16.74 21.19
N LYS A 82 -5.66 -15.95 21.58
CA LYS A 82 -4.82 -16.27 22.75
C LYS A 82 -5.36 -15.73 24.08
N ALA A 83 -6.38 -14.86 24.07
CA ALA A 83 -6.94 -14.27 25.30
C ALA A 83 -8.08 -15.10 25.91
N LEU A 84 -8.47 -16.22 25.29
CA LEU A 84 -9.58 -17.09 25.72
C LEU A 84 -9.14 -18.52 26.05
N LYS A 85 -7.84 -18.78 26.22
CA LYS A 85 -7.39 -20.04 26.82
C LYS A 85 -7.37 -19.85 28.34
N PRO A 86 -8.21 -20.58 29.11
CA PRO A 86 -8.14 -20.58 30.57
C PRO A 86 -6.81 -21.15 31.08
#